data_AF-A0A2D7KP35-F1
#
_entry.id   AF-A0A2D7KP35-F1
#
_cell.length_a   1.000
_cell.length_b   1.000
_cell.length_c   1.000
_cell.angle_alpha   90.00
_cell.angle_beta   90.00
_cell.angle_gamma   90.00
#
_symmetry.space_group_name_H-M   'P 1'
#
loop_
_entity.id
_entity.type
_entity.pdbx_description
1 polymer ?
#
loop_
_entity_poly.entity_id
_entity_poly.type
_entity_poly.pdbx_seq_one_letter_code
_entity_poly.pdbx_strand_id
1 'polypeptide(L)' 'GVIECELAPGEFIRGTDTGGGGYGKPKDRDPARVLKDVREKWETMARAKETYGVVLKGSIEDENLSIDNTATEKLRNAS' A
#
# COMPACT_ATOMS: atom_id res chain seq x y z
N GLY A 1 3.83 12.28 27.43
CA GLY A 1 2.86 12.37 28.54
C GLY A 1 2.19 11.03 28.68
N VAL A 2 1.82 10.63 29.89
CA VAL A 2 1.01 9.43 30.12
C VAL A 2 -0.46 9.83 30.02
N ILE A 3 -1.26 9.03 29.30
CA ILE A 3 -2.72 9.15 29.27
C ILE A 3 -3.26 7.84 29.85
N GLU A 4 -4.05 7.93 30.91
CA GLU A 4 -4.82 6.80 31.45
C GLU A 4 -6.25 6.86 30.91
N CYS A 5 -6.76 5.71 30.47
CA CYS A 5 -8.12 5.53 29.97
C CYS A 5 -8.66 4.19 30.48
N GLU A 6 -9.83 4.21 31.10
CA GLU A 6 -10.57 3.01 31.51
C GLU A 6 -11.57 2.63 30.40
N LEU A 7 -11.60 1.35 30.01
CA LEU A 7 -12.49 0.83 28.95
C LEU A 7 -13.59 -0.04 29.54
N ALA A 8 -14.84 0.25 29.18
CA ALA A 8 -15.98 -0.61 29.50
C ALA A 8 -16.14 -1.76 28.46
N PRO A 9 -16.90 -2.83 28.79
CA PRO A 9 -17.20 -3.89 27.84
C PRO A 9 -17.85 -3.36 26.55
N GLY A 10 -17.20 -3.58 25.41
CA GLY A 10 -17.66 -3.13 24.09
C GLY A 10 -16.97 -1.86 23.58
N GLU A 11 -16.13 -1.21 24.37
CA GLU A 11 -15.34 -0.04 23.93
C GLU A 11 -13.98 -0.44 23.34
N PHE A 12 -13.45 0.41 22.45
CA PHE A 12 -12.18 0.17 21.75
C PHE A 12 -11.33 1.43 21.71
N ILE A 13 -10.02 1.26 21.85
CA ILE A 13 -9.03 2.32 21.58
C ILE A 13 -8.50 2.12 20.16
N ARG A 14 -8.49 3.21 19.37
CA ARG A 14 -7.82 3.27 18.07
C ARG A 14 -6.68 4.27 18.14
N GLY A 15 -5.46 3.77 17.99
CA GLY A 15 -4.29 4.59 17.72
C GLY A 15 -4.21 4.94 16.23
N THR A 16 -3.77 6.15 15.93
CA THR A 16 -3.41 6.56 14.57
C THR A 16 -2.03 7.18 14.64
N ASP A 17 -1.04 6.43 14.17
CA ASP A 17 0.34 6.90 14.12
C ASP A 17 0.67 7.48 12.76
N THR A 18 1.57 8.45 12.72
CA THR A 18 2.08 9.02 11.48
C THR A 18 3.17 8.13 10.88
N GLY A 19 3.12 7.92 9.57
CA GLY A 19 4.24 7.35 8.82
C GLY A 19 5.35 8.38 8.53
N GLY A 20 6.44 7.92 7.91
CA GLY A 20 7.48 8.79 7.36
C GLY A 20 7.07 9.43 6.01
N GLY A 21 7.79 10.48 5.60
CA GLY A 21 7.63 11.11 4.28
C GLY A 21 8.28 10.31 3.15
N GLY A 22 7.77 10.48 1.93
CA GLY A 22 8.34 9.87 0.72
C GLY A 22 9.45 10.70 0.06
N TYR A 23 10.19 10.08 -0.86
CA TYR A 23 11.23 10.75 -1.66
C TYR A 23 11.09 10.41 -3.15
N GLY A 24 11.27 11.41 -4.02
CA GLY A 24 11.23 11.26 -5.48
C GLY A 24 9.82 11.14 -6.06
N LYS A 25 9.74 10.88 -7.36
CA LYS A 25 8.45 10.68 -8.03
C LYS A 25 7.95 9.25 -7.78
N PRO A 26 6.69 9.06 -7.34
CA PRO A 26 6.15 7.72 -7.09
C PRO A 26 6.20 6.77 -8.29
N LYS A 27 5.97 7.28 -9.52
CA LYS A 27 6.00 6.47 -10.75
C LYS A 27 7.40 5.94 -11.10
N ASP A 28 8.46 6.51 -10.54
CA ASP A 28 9.84 6.07 -10.76
C ASP A 28 10.22 4.90 -9.82
N ARG A 29 9.36 4.57 -8.84
CA ARG A 29 9.58 3.43 -7.93
C ARG A 29 9.51 2.11 -8.73
N ASP A 30 10.45 1.22 -8.46
CA ASP A 30 10.47 -0.14 -9.01
C ASP A 30 9.16 -0.89 -8.70
N PRO A 31 8.40 -1.36 -9.72
CA PRO A 31 7.19 -2.15 -9.53
C PRO A 31 7.37 -3.38 -8.63
N ALA A 32 8.54 -4.03 -8.65
CA ALA A 32 8.81 -5.19 -7.81
C ALA A 32 8.84 -4.83 -6.31
N ARG A 33 9.31 -3.61 -5.98
CA ARG A 33 9.27 -3.11 -4.60
C ARG A 33 7.84 -2.78 -4.17
N VAL A 34 7.03 -2.22 -5.06
CA VAL A 34 5.60 -1.95 -4.78
C VAL A 34 4.83 -3.26 -4.58
N LEU A 35 5.09 -4.28 -5.40
CA LEU A 35 4.52 -5.62 -5.19
C LEU A 35 4.88 -6.16 -3.80
N LYS A 36 6.15 -6.04 -3.39
CA LYS A 36 6.58 -6.46 -2.05
C LYS A 36 5.83 -5.70 -0.94
N ASP A 37 5.71 -4.38 -1.06
CA ASP A 37 5.01 -3.54 -0.08
C ASP A 37 3.54 -3.98 0.07
N VAL A 38 2.87 -4.33 -1.04
CA VAL A 38 1.49 -4.84 -1.00
C VAL A 38 1.40 -6.24 -0.41
N ARG A 39 2.33 -7.15 -0.75
CA ARG A 39 2.37 -8.50 -0.16
C ARG A 39 2.60 -8.48 1.34
N GLU A 40 3.42 -7.54 1.82
CA GLU A 40 3.71 -7.34 3.24
C GLU A 40 2.64 -6.47 3.95
N LYS A 41 1.56 -6.08 3.26
CA LYS A 41 0.45 -5.27 3.79
C LYS A 41 0.83 -3.88 4.25
N TRP A 42 1.97 -3.36 3.80
CA TRP A 42 2.37 -1.96 3.98
C TRP A 42 1.60 -1.02 3.05
N GLU A 43 1.11 -1.55 1.94
CA GLU A 43 0.38 -0.79 0.93
C GLU A 43 -0.82 -1.57 0.40
N THR A 44 -1.81 -0.86 -0.12
CA THR A 44 -3.00 -1.47 -0.74
C THR A 44 -2.81 -1.61 -2.26
N MET A 45 -3.46 -2.60 -2.86
CA MET A 45 -3.47 -2.74 -4.34
C MET A 45 -4.05 -1.49 -5.04
N ALA A 46 -5.05 -0.86 -4.43
CA ALA A 46 -5.66 0.36 -4.97
C ALA A 46 -4.65 1.51 -5.03
N ARG A 47 -3.93 1.74 -3.93
CA ARG A 47 -2.93 2.82 -3.84
C ARG A 47 -1.65 2.50 -4.60
N ALA A 48 -1.28 1.22 -4.74
CA ALA A 48 -0.25 0.76 -5.68
C ALA A 48 -0.52 1.27 -7.11
N LYS A 49 -1.78 1.13 -7.56
CA LYS A 49 -2.22 1.61 -8.88
C LYS A 49 -2.26 3.13 -8.95
N GLU A 50 -2.93 3.78 -8.01
CA GLU A 50 -3.17 5.24 -8.04
C GLU A 50 -1.88 6.05 -7.87
N THR A 51 -1.06 5.69 -6.90
CA THR A 51 0.13 6.46 -6.53
C THR A 51 1.34 6.08 -7.36
N TYR A 52 1.63 4.78 -7.49
CA TYR A 52 2.85 4.29 -8.14
C TYR A 52 2.65 3.89 -9.61
N GLY A 53 1.41 3.89 -10.10
CA GLY A 53 1.09 3.43 -11.44
C GLY A 53 1.30 1.92 -11.63
N VAL A 54 1.35 1.14 -10.55
CA VAL A 54 1.61 -0.31 -10.59
C VAL A 54 0.30 -1.07 -10.52
N VAL A 55 0.02 -1.86 -11.55
CA VAL A 55 -1.18 -2.70 -11.61
C VAL A 55 -0.80 -4.10 -11.17
N LEU A 56 -1.49 -4.60 -10.14
CA LEU A 56 -1.30 -5.93 -9.60
C LEU A 56 -2.50 -6.81 -9.93
N LYS A 57 -2.26 -8.10 -10.16
CA LYS A 57 -3.28 -9.13 -10.42
C LYS A 57 -3.11 -10.29 -9.43
N GLY A 58 -4.20 -11.01 -9.18
CA GLY A 58 -4.26 -12.03 -8.14
C GLY A 58 -4.82 -11.49 -6.82
N SER A 59 -4.57 -12.22 -5.74
CA SER A 59 -5.05 -11.97 -4.38
C SER A 59 -3.89 -12.10 -3.39
N ILE A 60 -3.96 -11.32 -2.31
CA ILE A 60 -3.04 -11.44 -1.17
C ILE A 60 -3.31 -12.76 -0.44
N GLU A 61 -4.59 -13.11 -0.26
CA GLU A 61 -5.09 -14.28 0.44
C GLU A 61 -4.64 -15.59 -0.24
N ASP A 62 -4.67 -15.62 -1.57
CA ASP A 62 -4.24 -16.78 -2.38
C ASP A 62 -2.72 -16.79 -2.65
N GLU A 63 -1.98 -15.83 -2.10
CA GLU A 63 -0.52 -15.65 -2.27
C GLU A 63 -0.02 -15.60 -3.73
N ASN A 64 -0.90 -15.34 -4.69
CA ASN A 64 -0.63 -15.39 -6.13
C ASN A 64 -0.45 -14.00 -6.79
N LEU A 65 -0.28 -12.97 -5.95
CA LEU A 65 -0.03 -11.61 -6.38
C LEU A 65 1.14 -11.49 -7.35
N SER A 66 0.90 -10.85 -8.49
CA SER A 66 1.92 -10.57 -9.51
C SER A 66 1.67 -9.24 -10.19
N ILE A 67 2.71 -8.70 -10.85
CA ILE A 67 2.63 -7.45 -11.60
C ILE A 67 1.99 -7.71 -12.95
N ASP A 68 1.05 -6.86 -13.36
CA ASP A 68 0.62 -6.74 -14.74
C ASP A 68 1.53 -5.71 -15.44
N ASN A 69 2.57 -6.21 -16.11
CA ASN A 69 3.58 -5.36 -16.77
C ASN A 69 2.94 -4.48 -17.84
N THR A 70 2.08 -5.05 -18.69
CA THR A 70 1.42 -4.32 -19.78
C THR A 70 0.53 -3.20 -19.24
N ALA A 71 -0.29 -3.48 -18.23
CA ALA A 71 -1.17 -2.47 -17.64
C ALA A 71 -0.37 -1.40 -16.87
N THR A 72 0.72 -1.80 -16.20
CA THR A 72 1.64 -0.90 -15.49
C THR A 72 2.34 0.06 -16.46
N GLU A 73 2.90 -0.46 -17.56
CA GLU A 73 3.54 0.35 -18.60
C GLU A 73 2.54 1.34 -19.21
N LYS A 74 1.35 0.87 -19.57
CA LYS A 74 0.29 1.74 -20.11
C LYS A 74 -0.08 2.86 -19.14
N LEU A 75 -0.24 2.54 -17.86
CA LEU A 75 -0.63 3.52 -16.83
C LEU A 75 0.50 4.54 -16.55
N ARG A 76 1.76 4.13 -16.65
CA ARG A 76 2.91 5.02 -16.47
C ARG A 76 3.17 5.90 -17.69
N ASN A 77 2.93 5.39 -18.90
CA ASN A 77 3.13 6.12 -20.17
C ASN A 77 1.94 7.01 -20.57
N ALA A 78 0.78 6.87 -19.93
CA ALA A 78 -0.40 7.72 -20.18
C ALA A 78 -0.32 9.10 -19.51
N SER A 79 0.88 9.62 -19.24
CA SER A 79 1.13 10.91 -18.55
C SER A 79 2.27 11.68 -19.19
#